data_AF-A0AAV6CJH6-F1
#
_entry.id   AF-A0AAV6CJH6-F1
#
_cell.length_a   1.000
_cell.length_b   1.000
_cell.length_c   1.000
_cell.angle_alpha   90.00
_cell.angle_beta   90.00
_cell.angle_gamma   90.00
#
_symmetry.space_group_name_H-M   'P 1'
#
loop_
_entity.id
_entity.type
_entity.pdbx_description
1 polymer ?
#
loop_
_entity_poly.entity_id
_entity_poly.type
_entity_poly.pdbx_seq_one_letter_code
_entity_poly.pdbx_strand_id
1 'polypeptide(L)'
;MRFSILRKRAFTLVEMMIVVAILGLIVALAIPNFLKSRTQARKQVCIENLSQIESAKQLWGLEMNKREGETPVDSDMIGDDKYIKKSPNCPAGGTYTFNAIGANATCNIAGHELAAE
;
A
#
# COMPACT_ATOMS: atom_id res chain seq x y z
N MET A 1 11.14 50.87 -33.73
CA MET A 1 10.30 49.66 -33.82
C MET A 1 9.04 49.87 -33.00
N ARG A 2 7.88 49.97 -33.65
CA ARG A 2 6.57 50.06 -32.95
C ARG A 2 6.10 48.63 -32.70
N PHE A 3 6.12 48.18 -31.44
CA PHE A 3 5.44 46.95 -31.04
C PHE A 3 3.93 47.24 -30.96
N SER A 4 3.19 46.77 -31.96
CA SER A 4 1.73 46.73 -31.93
C SER A 4 1.29 45.67 -30.90
N ILE A 5 0.86 46.13 -29.74
CA ILE A 5 0.28 45.27 -28.70
C ILE A 5 -1.08 44.80 -29.21
N LEU A 6 -1.14 43.58 -29.74
CA LEU A 6 -2.40 42.90 -30.07
C LEU A 6 -3.29 42.90 -28.82
N ARG A 7 -4.45 43.52 -28.93
CA ARG A 7 -5.46 43.68 -27.87
C ARG A 7 -5.87 42.28 -27.37
N LYS A 8 -5.26 41.80 -26.28
CA LYS A 8 -5.64 40.53 -25.64
C LYS A 8 -7.09 40.67 -25.17
N ARG A 9 -7.97 39.74 -25.59
CA ARG A 9 -9.33 39.64 -25.04
C ARG A 9 -9.19 39.32 -23.54
N ALA A 10 -9.73 40.19 -22.70
CA ALA A 10 -9.84 39.91 -21.27
C ALA A 10 -10.97 38.91 -21.05
N PHE A 11 -10.72 37.87 -20.25
CA PHE A 11 -11.74 36.91 -19.82
C PHE A 11 -12.88 37.65 -19.10
N THR A 12 -14.12 37.24 -19.34
CA THR A 12 -15.26 37.78 -18.59
C THR A 12 -15.32 37.14 -17.20
N LEU A 13 -15.81 37.88 -16.19
CA LEU A 13 -16.00 37.33 -14.83
C LEU A 13 -16.89 36.08 -14.85
N VAL A 14 -17.93 36.09 -15.68
CA VAL A 14 -18.89 34.98 -15.83
C VAL A 14 -18.20 33.71 -16.32
N GLU A 15 -17.27 33.84 -17.27
CA GLU A 15 -16.54 32.70 -17.83
C GLU A 15 -15.66 32.02 -16.78
N MET A 16 -15.01 32.80 -15.91
CA MET A 16 -14.26 32.25 -14.77
C MET A 16 -15.18 31.63 -13.71
N MET A 17 -16.37 32.18 -13.47
CA MET A 17 -17.35 31.62 -12.51
C MET A 17 -17.82 30.22 -12.93
N ILE A 18 -18.12 30.01 -14.22
CA ILE A 18 -18.57 28.71 -14.72
C ILE A 18 -17.44 27.67 -14.61
N VAL A 19 -16.20 28.07 -14.92
CA VAL A 19 -15.03 27.18 -14.84
C VAL A 19 -14.81 26.69 -13.40
N VAL A 20 -14.80 27.59 -12.42
CA VAL A 20 -14.59 27.18 -11.02
C VAL A 20 -15.76 26.35 -10.48
N ALA A 21 -16.99 26.60 -10.95
CA ALA A 21 -18.15 25.79 -10.58
C ALA A 21 -18.01 24.33 -11.07
N ILE A 22 -17.62 24.13 -12.33
CA ILE A 22 -17.41 22.78 -12.88
C ILE A 22 -16.22 22.09 -12.23
N LEU A 23 -15.10 22.81 -12.01
CA LEU A 23 -13.93 22.27 -11.31
C LEU A 23 -14.27 21.83 -9.88
N GLY A 24 -15.05 22.64 -9.16
CA GLY A 24 -15.51 22.31 -7.81
C GLY A 24 -16.34 21.02 -7.77
N LEU A 25 -17.24 20.84 -8.74
CA LEU A 25 -18.06 19.62 -8.85
C LEU A 25 -17.20 18.37 -9.09
N ILE A 26 -16.23 18.43 -9.99
CA ILE A 26 -15.34 17.28 -10.28
C ILE A 26 -14.50 16.93 -9.05
N VAL A 27 -13.91 17.93 -8.39
CA VAL A 27 -13.07 17.72 -7.20
C VAL A 27 -13.88 17.11 -6.05
N ALA A 28 -15.13 17.54 -5.86
CA ALA A 28 -16.01 17.02 -4.82
C ALA A 28 -16.26 15.50 -4.95
N LEU A 29 -16.34 14.99 -6.18
CA LEU A 29 -16.50 13.55 -6.45
C LEU A 29 -15.16 12.80 -6.45
N ALA A 30 -14.09 13.44 -6.92
CA ALA A 30 -12.78 12.81 -7.09
C ALA A 30 -12.06 12.54 -5.75
N ILE A 31 -12.07 13.49 -4.81
CA ILE A 31 -11.35 13.38 -3.53
C ILE A 31 -11.77 12.14 -2.72
N PRO A 32 -13.06 11.90 -2.42
CA PRO A 32 -13.44 10.77 -1.57
C PRO A 32 -13.08 9.43 -2.22
N ASN A 33 -13.20 9.32 -3.54
CA ASN A 33 -12.80 8.11 -4.26
C ASN A 33 -11.29 7.88 -4.23
N PHE A 34 -10.50 8.94 -4.41
CA PHE A 34 -9.04 8.87 -4.33
C PHE A 34 -8.55 8.42 -2.95
N LEU A 35 -9.17 8.93 -1.87
CA LEU A 35 -8.83 8.53 -0.51
C LEU A 35 -9.13 7.04 -0.27
N LYS A 36 -10.32 6.57 -0.70
CA LYS A 36 -10.68 5.15 -0.61
C LYS A 36 -9.70 4.26 -1.39
N SER A 37 -9.43 4.60 -2.65
CA SER A 37 -8.49 3.87 -3.50
C SER A 37 -7.10 3.78 -2.85
N ARG A 38 -6.60 4.88 -2.29
CA ARG A 38 -5.32 4.90 -1.59
C ARG A 38 -5.30 4.00 -0.35
N THR A 39 -6.38 3.98 0.44
CA THR A 39 -6.48 3.06 1.59
C THR A 39 -6.52 1.59 1.17
N GLN A 40 -7.25 1.27 0.10
CA GLN A 40 -7.31 -0.09 -0.43
C GLN A 40 -5.96 -0.54 -1.01
N ALA A 41 -5.26 0.33 -1.74
CA ALA A 41 -3.92 0.04 -2.24
C ALA A 41 -2.93 -0.27 -1.10
N ARG A 42 -2.98 0.51 0.00
CA ARG A 42 -2.15 0.24 1.18
C ARG A 42 -2.46 -1.12 1.82
N LYS A 43 -3.74 -1.46 1.92
CA LYS A 43 -4.18 -2.76 2.42
C LYS A 43 -3.68 -3.89 1.51
N GLN A 44 -3.85 -3.76 0.20
CA GLN A 44 -3.46 -4.76 -0.78
C GLN A 44 -1.95 -5.05 -0.74
N VAL A 45 -1.11 -4.02 -0.72
CA VAL A 45 0.35 -4.17 -0.58
C VAL A 45 0.71 -4.85 0.75
N CYS A 46 -0.03 -4.56 1.82
CA CYS A 46 0.21 -5.24 3.10
C CYS A 46 -0.11 -6.73 3.04
N ILE A 47 -1.22 -7.11 2.40
CA ILE A 47 -1.63 -8.50 2.17
C ILE A 47 -0.61 -9.23 1.29
N GLU A 48 -0.10 -8.58 0.24
CA GLU A 48 0.94 -9.14 -0.62
C GLU A 48 2.24 -9.41 0.14
N ASN A 49 2.65 -8.47 1.01
CA ASN A 49 3.79 -8.69 1.90
C ASN A 49 3.55 -9.87 2.86
N LEU A 50 2.34 -10.02 3.42
CA LEU A 50 1.99 -11.16 4.27
C LEU A 50 2.08 -12.49 3.50
N SER A 51 1.62 -12.53 2.25
CA SER A 51 1.70 -13.71 1.40
C SER A 51 3.15 -14.09 1.05
N GLN A 52 4.01 -13.08 0.80
CA GLN A 52 5.45 -13.32 0.62
C GLN A 52 6.09 -13.85 1.91
N ILE A 53 5.70 -13.32 3.07
CA ILE A 53 6.15 -13.79 4.37
C ILE A 53 5.74 -15.26 4.60
N GLU A 54 4.48 -15.62 4.30
CA GLU A 54 4.01 -17.01 4.39
C GLU A 54 4.84 -17.94 3.53
N SER A 55 5.06 -17.55 2.27
CA SER A 55 5.86 -18.34 1.33
C SER A 55 7.29 -18.55 1.84
N ALA A 56 7.90 -17.50 2.39
CA ALA A 56 9.22 -17.57 3.01
C ALA A 56 9.24 -18.48 4.26
N LYS A 57 8.20 -18.40 5.10
CA LYS A 57 8.07 -19.23 6.31
C LYS A 57 7.91 -20.71 5.97
N GLN A 58 7.10 -21.02 4.95
CA GLN A 58 6.94 -22.39 4.45
C GLN A 58 8.26 -22.93 3.91
N LEU A 59 9.00 -22.12 3.13
CA LEU A 59 10.30 -22.52 2.60
C LEU A 59 11.32 -22.78 3.72
N TRP A 60 11.38 -21.90 4.73
CA TRP A 60 12.20 -22.12 5.94
C TRP A 60 11.85 -23.44 6.63
N GLY A 61 10.54 -23.73 6.77
CA GLY A 61 10.09 -24.96 7.40
C GLY A 61 10.53 -26.21 6.65
N LEU A 62 10.47 -26.18 5.32
CA LEU A 62 10.89 -27.28 4.45
C LEU A 62 12.40 -27.52 4.51
N GLU A 63 13.20 -26.46 4.40
CA GLU A 63 14.67 -26.58 4.36
C GLU A 63 15.26 -26.97 5.72
N MET A 64 14.72 -26.44 6.82
CA MET A 64 15.22 -26.68 8.18
C MET A 64 14.58 -27.89 8.86
N ASN A 65 13.79 -28.68 8.12
CA ASN A 65 13.05 -29.85 8.60
C ASN A 65 12.18 -29.55 9.84
N LYS A 66 11.54 -28.38 9.85
CA LYS A 66 10.70 -27.90 10.94
C LYS A 66 9.28 -28.42 10.82
N ARG A 67 8.60 -28.57 11.96
CA ARG A 67 7.21 -29.04 12.02
C ARG A 67 6.23 -27.90 12.22
N GLU A 68 4.96 -28.17 11.94
CA GLU A 68 3.87 -27.27 12.32
C GLU A 68 3.93 -26.93 13.81
N GLY A 69 3.63 -25.68 14.16
CA GLY A 69 3.75 -25.17 15.52
C GLY A 69 5.10 -24.56 15.87
N GLU A 70 6.15 -24.77 15.07
CA GLU A 70 7.43 -24.05 15.26
C GLU A 70 7.35 -22.64 14.67
N THR A 71 7.77 -21.65 15.45
CA THR A 71 7.78 -20.24 15.06
C THR A 71 9.20 -19.80 14.70
N PRO A 72 9.43 -19.25 13.50
CA PRO A 72 10.73 -18.69 13.16
C PRO A 72 10.98 -17.40 13.94
N VAL A 73 12.24 -17.18 14.33
CA VAL A 73 12.69 -15.89 14.87
C VAL A 73 13.20 -15.00 13.74
N ASP A 74 13.20 -13.69 13.96
CA ASP A 74 13.61 -12.71 12.94
C ASP A 74 15.00 -12.99 12.35
N SER A 75 15.95 -13.51 13.15
CA SER A 75 17.30 -13.84 12.69
C SER A 75 17.37 -15.02 11.72
N ASP A 76 16.36 -15.90 11.73
CA ASP A 76 16.27 -17.03 10.81
C ASP A 76 15.64 -16.61 9.48
N MET A 77 14.74 -15.62 9.51
CA MET A 77 13.97 -15.18 8.36
C MET A 77 14.60 -14.01 7.62
N ILE A 78 15.22 -13.06 8.33
CA ILE A 78 15.58 -11.73 7.80
C ILE A 78 17.10 -11.57 7.68
N GLY A 79 17.57 -11.22 6.49
CA GLY A 79 18.98 -10.95 6.20
C GLY A 79 19.31 -11.09 4.71
N ASP A 80 20.46 -10.58 4.27
CA ASP A 80 20.85 -10.58 2.85
C ASP A 80 20.87 -11.99 2.22
N ASP A 81 21.29 -13.00 3.00
CA ASP A 81 21.37 -14.41 2.61
C ASP A 81 20.26 -15.28 3.24
N LYS A 82 19.12 -14.67 3.60
CA LYS A 82 17.97 -15.35 4.21
C LYS A 82 16.75 -15.32 3.30
N TYR A 83 15.65 -15.92 3.77
CA TYR A 83 14.38 -16.00 3.02
C TYR A 83 13.76 -14.63 2.73
N ILE A 84 14.01 -13.65 3.59
CA ILE A 84 13.54 -12.27 3.44
C ILE A 84 14.74 -11.33 3.54
N LYS A 85 15.09 -10.66 2.43
CA LYS A 85 16.26 -9.76 2.37
C LYS A 85 16.22 -8.64 3.42
N LYS A 86 15.03 -8.05 3.59
CA LYS A 86 14.78 -6.97 4.54
C LYS A 86 13.34 -7.05 4.98
N SER A 87 13.09 -6.76 6.27
CA SER A 87 11.74 -6.69 6.80
C SER A 87 10.87 -5.77 5.93
N PRO A 88 9.76 -6.27 5.35
CA PRO A 88 8.87 -5.44 4.56
C PRO A 88 8.25 -4.37 5.47
N ASN A 89 8.10 -3.16 4.93
CA ASN A 89 7.43 -2.08 5.65
C ASN A 89 5.96 -2.05 5.25
N CYS A 90 5.06 -2.10 6.23
CA CYS A 90 3.64 -1.89 5.98
C CYS A 90 3.41 -0.42 5.57
N PRO A 91 2.74 -0.14 4.43
CA PRO A 91 2.50 1.24 3.98
C PRO A 91 1.48 1.99 4.85
N ALA A 92 0.83 1.31 5.80
CA ALA A 92 0.01 1.91 6.85
C ALA A 92 0.76 2.11 8.19
N GLY A 93 2.05 1.72 8.27
CA GLY A 93 2.88 1.86 9.47
C GLY A 93 2.81 0.69 10.45
N GLY A 94 2.25 -0.44 10.02
CA GLY A 94 2.17 -1.65 10.82
C GLY A 94 3.45 -2.49 10.90
N THR A 95 3.46 -3.42 11.85
CA THR A 95 4.51 -4.43 12.03
C THR A 95 3.98 -5.82 11.73
N TYR A 96 4.85 -6.64 11.14
CA TYR A 96 4.54 -8.02 10.77
C TYR A 96 4.97 -9.00 11.87
N THR A 97 4.17 -10.06 12.07
CA THR A 97 4.48 -11.17 12.96
C THR A 97 4.35 -12.47 12.17
N PHE A 98 5.41 -13.28 12.14
CA PHE A 98 5.48 -14.49 11.33
C PHE A 98 4.49 -15.59 11.78
N ASN A 99 4.26 -15.70 13.09
CA ASN A 99 3.54 -16.79 13.74
C ASN A 99 4.14 -18.18 13.41
N ALA A 100 3.60 -19.22 14.05
CA ALA A 100 4.05 -20.59 13.83
C ALA A 100 3.80 -21.07 12.39
N ILE A 101 4.58 -22.06 11.93
CA ILE A 101 4.24 -22.83 10.73
C ILE A 101 2.84 -23.44 10.94
N GLY A 102 1.95 -23.23 9.97
CA GLY A 102 0.54 -23.64 10.03
C GLY A 102 -0.42 -22.55 10.55
N ALA A 103 0.10 -21.43 11.08
CA ALA A 103 -0.70 -20.27 11.45
C ALA A 103 -0.31 -19.06 10.60
N ASN A 104 -1.28 -18.36 10.00
CA ASN A 104 -1.00 -17.22 9.12
C ASN A 104 -0.21 -16.11 9.82
N ALA A 105 0.71 -15.50 9.10
CA ALA A 105 1.41 -14.27 9.48
C ALA A 105 0.40 -13.14 9.56
N THR A 106 0.65 -12.23 10.49
CA THR A 106 -0.29 -11.16 10.85
C THR A 106 0.37 -9.80 10.80
N CYS A 107 -0.43 -8.79 10.51
CA CYS A 107 -0.08 -7.38 10.65
C CYS A 107 -0.91 -6.79 11.78
N ASN A 108 -0.33 -5.91 12.59
CA ASN A 108 -1.05 -5.26 13.70
C ASN A 108 -2.09 -4.20 13.25
N ILE A 109 -2.21 -3.93 11.94
CA ILE A 109 -3.18 -2.97 11.40
C ILE A 109 -4.51 -3.68 11.13
N ALA A 110 -5.59 -3.12 11.68
CA ALA A 110 -6.93 -3.67 11.54
C ALA A 110 -7.33 -3.86 10.06
N GLY A 111 -7.82 -5.04 9.73
CA GLY A 111 -8.28 -5.40 8.39
C GLY A 111 -7.16 -5.69 7.38
N HIS A 112 -5.89 -5.72 7.81
CA HIS A 112 -4.74 -6.17 7.03
C HIS A 112 -4.40 -7.62 7.40
N GLU A 113 -5.25 -8.55 6.99
CA GLU A 113 -5.16 -9.96 7.34
C GLU A 113 -5.18 -10.80 6.06
N LEU A 114 -4.44 -11.92 6.05
CA LEU A 114 -4.61 -12.95 5.05
C LEU A 114 -5.94 -13.66 5.29
N ALA A 115 -6.69 -13.93 4.23
CA ALA A 115 -7.86 -14.79 4.35
C ALA A 115 -7.42 -16.14 4.90
N ALA A 116 -8.15 -16.66 5.89
CA ALA A 116 -7.98 -18.04 6.31
C ALA A 116 -8.47 -18.93 5.15
N GLU A 117 -7.57 -19.73 4.58
CA GLU A 117 -7.93 -20.85 3.73
C GLU A 117 -8.33 -22.06 4.61
#